data_AF-A0A9D6B5C3-F1
#
_entry.id   AF-A0A9D6B5C3-F1
#
_cell.length_a   1.000
_cell.length_b   1.000
_cell.length_c   1.000
_cell.angle_alpha   90.00
_cell.angle_beta   90.00
_cell.angle_gamma   90.00
#
_symmetry.space_group_name_H-M   'P 1'
#
loop_
_entity.id
_entity.type
_entity.pdbx_description
1 polymer ?
#
loop_
_entity_poly.entity_id
_entity_poly.type
_entity_poly.pdbx_seq_one_letter_code
_entity_poly.pdbx_strand_id
1 'polypeptide(L)' 'MNKSKTLTVEEKITELEKLVAWFDSEEFVLEQAVAKYESAQKLADEIQRDIGTLKNTIEQVGGAAE' A
#
# COMPACT_ATOMS: atom_id res chain seq x y z
N MET A 1 -22.01 1.54 12.88
CA MET A 1 -20.90 0.73 13.43
C MET A 1 -19.66 1.02 12.61
N ASN A 2 -18.75 1.83 13.16
CA ASN A 2 -17.57 2.34 12.47
C ASN A 2 -16.54 1.20 12.33
N LYS A 3 -16.53 0.54 11.17
CA LYS A 3 -15.37 -0.25 10.75
C LYS A 3 -14.28 0.75 10.42
N SER A 4 -13.28 0.87 11.28
CA SER A 4 -11.95 1.34 10.89
C SER A 4 -11.51 0.42 9.74
N LYS A 5 -11.80 0.83 8.50
CA LYS A 5 -11.68 -0.01 7.32
C LYS A 5 -10.19 -0.06 7.01
N THR A 6 -9.52 -1.07 7.56
CA THR A 6 -8.16 -1.43 7.13
C THR A 6 -8.24 -1.64 5.63
N LEU A 7 -7.65 -0.71 4.86
CA LEU A 7 -7.57 -0.79 3.41
C LEU A 7 -6.93 -2.13 3.05
N THR A 8 -7.54 -2.87 2.12
CA THR A 8 -6.95 -4.10 1.61
C THR A 8 -5.67 -3.77 0.84
N VAL A 9 -4.80 -4.77 0.64
CA VAL A 9 -3.60 -4.63 -0.20
C VAL A 9 -3.95 -4.00 -1.56
N GLU A 10 -5.04 -4.46 -2.18
CA GLU A 10 -5.52 -3.98 -3.47
C GLU A 10 -5.93 -2.50 -3.45
N GLU A 11 -6.64 -2.07 -2.40
CA GLU A 11 -7.02 -0.66 -2.22
C GLU A 11 -5.79 0.22 -1.96
N LYS A 12 -4.81 -0.28 -1.20
CA LYS A 12 -3.53 0.42 -0.97
C LYS A 12 -2.72 0.55 -2.27
N ILE A 13 -2.68 -0.49 -3.10
CA ILE A 13 -2.03 -0.43 -4.42
C ILE A 13 -2.74 0.60 -5.30
N THR A 14 -4.07 0.61 -5.33
CA THR A 14 -4.85 1.59 -6.10
C THR A 14 -4.56 3.03 -5.65
N GLU A 15 -4.44 3.27 -4.34
CA GLU A 15 -4.05 4.58 -3.81
C GLU A 15 -2.61 4.96 -4.19
N LEU A 16 -1.68 3.99 -4.22
CA LEU A 16 -0.31 4.21 -4.68
C LEU A 16 -0.28 4.60 -6.16
N GLU A 17 -1.08 3.94 -7.00
CA GLU A 17 -1.21 4.28 -8.42
C GLU A 17 -1.77 5.68 -8.62
N LYS A 18 -2.74 6.12 -7.82
CA LYS A 18 -3.23 7.51 -7.85
C LYS A 18 -2.15 8.51 -7.45
N LEU A 19 -1.34 8.18 -6.44
CA LEU A 19 -0.23 9.03 -6.02
C LEU A 19 0.79 9.16 -7.17
N VAL A 20 1.11 8.07 -7.86
CA VAL A 20 1.99 8.07 -9.03
C VAL A 20 1.37 8.86 -10.20
N ALA A 21 0.08 8.66 -10.48
CA ALA A 21 -0.63 9.39 -11.53
C ALA A 21 -0.68 10.91 -11.28
N TRP A 22 -0.73 11.33 -10.01
CA TRP A 22 -0.63 12.74 -9.65
C TRP A 22 0.72 13.35 -10.04
N PHE A 23 1.84 12.60 -10.01
CA PHE A 23 3.13 13.09 -10.47
C PHE A 23 3.18 13.36 -11.98
N ASP A 24 2.34 12.67 -12.75
CA ASP A 24 2.20 12.86 -14.21
C ASP A 24 1.13 13.91 -14.58
N SER A 25 0.40 14.42 -13.58
CA SER A 25 -0.72 15.34 -13.78
C SER A 25 -0.29 16.80 -13.87
N GLU A 26 -1.11 17.63 -14.51
CA GLU A 26 -0.92 19.09 -14.60
C GLU A 26 -1.02 19.80 -13.23
N GLU A 27 -1.59 19.13 -12.22
CA GLU A 27 -1.69 19.58 -10.83
C GLU A 27 -0.41 19.29 -10.01
N PHE A 28 0.67 18.83 -10.66
CA PHE A 28 1.94 18.58 -10.00
C PHE A 28 2.53 19.87 -9.44
N VAL A 29 2.87 19.85 -8.15
CA VAL A 29 3.55 20.96 -7.46
C VAL A 29 4.77 20.43 -6.73
N LEU A 30 5.95 20.97 -7.04
CA LEU A 30 7.23 20.52 -6.48
C LEU A 30 7.26 20.55 -4.94
N GLU A 31 6.63 21.56 -4.34
CA GLU A 31 6.52 21.69 -2.87
C GLU A 31 5.72 20.54 -2.24
N GLN A 32 4.72 20.02 -2.95
CA GLN A 32 3.93 18.86 -2.52
C GLN A 32 4.56 17.53 -2.93
N ALA A 33 5.51 17.54 -3.87
CA ALA A 33 6.14 16.34 -4.39
C ALA A 33 6.84 15.53 -3.28
N VAL A 34 7.54 16.21 -2.37
CA VAL A 34 8.21 15.55 -1.24
C VAL A 34 7.19 14.87 -0.32
N ALA A 35 6.14 15.60 0.08
CA ALA A 35 5.10 15.06 0.96
C ALA A 35 4.35 13.88 0.30
N LYS A 36 4.00 14.00 -0.99
CA LYS A 36 3.34 12.94 -1.76
C LYS A 36 4.25 11.72 -1.94
N TYR A 37 5.54 11.95 -2.17
CA TYR A 37 6.54 10.88 -2.27
C TYR A 37 6.69 10.14 -0.94
N GLU A 38 6.81 10.86 0.19
CA GLU A 38 6.85 10.23 1.52
C GLU A 38 5.58 9.43 1.82
N SER A 39 4.40 9.94 1.45
CA SER A 39 3.14 9.21 1.56
C SER A 39 3.12 7.95 0.70
N ALA A 40 3.57 8.04 -0.56
CA ALA A 40 3.67 6.89 -1.45
C ALA A 40 4.65 5.84 -0.91
N GLN A 41 5.79 6.28 -0.37
CA GLN A 41 6.81 5.40 0.19
C GLN A 41 6.30 4.67 1.44
N LYS A 42 5.57 5.36 2.33
CA LYS A 42 4.91 4.73 3.48
C LYS A 42 3.86 3.71 3.06
N LEU A 43 3.03 4.06 2.07
CA LEU A 43 2.00 3.17 1.55
C LEU A 43 2.60 1.92 0.92
N ALA A 44 3.71 2.06 0.19
CA ALA A 44 4.46 0.95 -0.37
C ALA A 44 5.06 0.04 0.72
N ASP A 45 5.64 0.60 1.79
CA ASP A 45 6.15 -0.20 2.93
C ASP A 45 5.02 -0.98 3.60
N GLU A 46 3.86 -0.36 3.79
CA GLU A 46 2.67 -1.02 4.32
C GLU A 46 2.19 -2.16 3.44
N ILE A 47 2.10 -1.95 2.11
CA ILE A 47 1.73 -3.00 1.15
C ILE A 47 2.69 -4.17 1.25
N GLN A 48 4.00 -3.91 1.29
CA GLN A 48 5.02 -4.94 1.37
C GLN A 48 4.91 -5.75 2.68
N ARG A 49 4.64 -5.09 3.80
CA ARG A 49 4.40 -5.76 5.09
C ARG A 49 3.13 -6.61 5.07
N ASP A 50 2.06 -6.11 4.48
CA ASP A 50 0.77 -6.80 4.41
C ASP A 50 0.89 -8.06 3.54
N ILE A 51 1.52 -7.95 2.37
CA ILE A 51 1.86 -9.09 1.49
C ILE A 51 2.79 -10.08 2.20
N GLY A 52 3.81 -9.60 2.91
CA GLY A 52 4.72 -10.45 3.68
C GLY A 52 4.00 -11.22 4.79
N THR A 53 3.04 -10.60 5.45
CA THR A 53 2.20 -11.22 6.49
C THR A 53 1.27 -12.27 5.89
N LEU A 54 0.65 -11.96 4.75
CA LEU A 54 -0.18 -12.91 4.01
C LEU A 54 0.65 -14.12 3.54
N LYS A 55 1.86 -13.89 3.00
CA LYS A 55 2.79 -14.96 2.61
C LYS A 55 3.12 -15.89 3.79
N ASN A 56 3.52 -15.32 4.92
CA ASN A 56 3.83 -16.11 6.13
C ASN A 56 2.61 -16.90 6.64
N THR A 57 1.41 -16.31 6.56
CA THR A 57 0.16 -16.98 6.96
C THR A 57 -0.14 -18.17 6.05
N ILE A 58 0.07 -18.02 4.74
CA ILE A 58 -0.09 -19.11 3.77
C ILE A 58 0.95 -20.22 4.00
N GLU A 59 2.21 -19.87 4.25
CA GLU A 59 3.28 -20.84 4.55
C GLU A 59 3.02 -21.60 5.86
N GLN A 60 2.56 -20.91 6.91
CA GLN A 60 2.26 -21.54 8.19
C GLN A 60 1.06 -22.49 8.13
N VAL A 61 0.02 -22.15 7.35
CA VAL A 61 -1.17 -23.01 7.17
C VAL A 61 -0.88 -24.16 6.20
N GLY A 62 -0.02 -23.96 5.21
CA GLY A 62 0.38 -25.00 4.24
C GLY A 62 1.42 -25.99 4.78
N GLY A 63 2.28 -25.59 5.72
CA GLY A 63 3.37 -26.41 6.26
C GLY A 63 3.00 -27.34 7.43
N ALA A 64 1.74 -27.36 7.88
CA ALA A 64 1.28 -28.20 8.99
C ALA A 64 0.60 -29.52 8.55
N ALA A 65 0.69 -29.86 7.26
CA ALA A 65 0.06 -31.05 6.68
C ALA A 65 1.08 -31.98 6.01
N GLU A 66 2.24 -32.18 6.63
CA GLU A 66 3.18 -33.28 6.33
C GLU A 66 3.44 -34.14 7.57
#